data_AF-A0A0C3GY52-F1
#
_entry.id   AF-A0A0C3GY52-F1
#
_cell.length_a   1.000
_cell.length_b   1.000
_cell.length_c   1.000
_cell.angle_alpha   90.00
_cell.angle_beta   90.00
_cell.angle_gamma   90.00
#
_symmetry.space_group_name_H-M   'P 1'
#
loop_
_entity.id
_entity.type
_entity.pdbx_description
1 polymer ?
#
loop_
_entity_poly.entity_id
_entity_poly.type
_entity_poly.pdbx_seq_one_letter_code
_entity_poly.pdbx_strand_id
1 'polypeptide(L)'
;MIISRFLYQARRIWPPAIVSVSQIAALIIRSIPDGKGSDSLSLDARMHHRLCKFHNQTLRLLALPASINPLKSMSHNWQAQKVLIEMIGQFNPPLTLDQGSYRAVAQVLAASQKSERETKVANLRTRSWPPWRIDQHGIDAQRSPEEDLSRVVSAGIRTKEAGYTDNVDDLVMRILGGQDPDGTPTIQTRKLIKRRSQPDQNEILPESDPDLWAARIDATRDIQEAWGAFKNFELQGGHASPRMYLAMFEKLNYNEARFREKNPSDATPGDGKEVLMPSNDNMSISYRRGVSPPTIDELYDKMIISGIRPSGRLLTFLYHILEPRDHTGEPILNTLHRSIELLKASQTRFRPAWYALFQALARRSIVIDRDLAGDPRNDLLAWQMLFAALGDFQRLGLELDPQGFMIICHGLEKALCASFDVSADDRSAVFTKCPATVVTDEFVKISVTSNINSTHTPDLLHSIAGVHLHAYVRVLGLMEDYMGIISVLKWMQVHQDVLDQLANQSRSGQKQIRQVFIAMRAFLDNTIYEAEAQSIVESVQTWAGWPHETETQKYLELQLTPTAKGERQL
;
A
#
# COMPACT_ATOMS: atom_id res chain seq x y z
N MET A 1 -16.88 5.99 -21.26
CA MET A 1 -15.96 5.60 -22.34
C MET A 1 -15.46 4.18 -22.10
N ILE A 2 -15.65 3.25 -23.03
CA ILE A 2 -15.29 1.83 -22.84
C ILE A 2 -13.80 1.63 -22.51
N ILE A 3 -12.92 2.40 -23.15
CA ILE A 3 -11.47 2.43 -22.90
C ILE A 3 -11.14 2.75 -21.44
N SER A 4 -11.88 3.65 -20.79
CA SER A 4 -11.65 3.97 -19.37
C SER A 4 -11.91 2.76 -18.45
N ARG A 5 -12.92 1.93 -18.78
CA ARG A 5 -13.24 0.71 -18.04
C ARG A 5 -12.22 -0.40 -18.30
N PHE A 6 -11.79 -0.57 -19.55
CA PHE A 6 -10.72 -1.51 -19.88
C PHE A 6 -9.40 -1.15 -19.20
N LEU A 7 -8.98 0.11 -19.26
CA LEU A 7 -7.78 0.57 -18.57
C LEU A 7 -7.89 0.41 -17.05
N TYR A 8 -9.07 0.61 -16.47
CA TYR A 8 -9.31 0.35 -15.06
C TYR A 8 -9.11 -1.13 -14.70
N GLN A 9 -9.67 -2.07 -15.47
CA GLN A 9 -9.49 -3.50 -15.21
C GLN A 9 -8.07 -3.98 -15.51
N ALA A 10 -7.44 -3.50 -16.58
CA ALA A 10 -6.06 -3.82 -16.91
C ALA A 10 -5.11 -3.42 -15.76
N ARG A 11 -5.28 -2.22 -15.19
CA ARG A 11 -4.49 -1.77 -14.02
C ARG A 11 -4.69 -2.62 -12.78
N ARG A 12 -5.84 -3.27 -12.61
CA ARG A 12 -6.18 -4.09 -11.44
C ARG A 12 -5.68 -5.52 -11.56
N ILE A 13 -5.84 -6.12 -12.74
CA ILE A 13 -5.69 -7.55 -12.96
C ILE A 13 -4.40 -7.88 -13.73
N TRP A 14 -4.12 -7.15 -14.82
CA TRP A 14 -3.03 -7.46 -15.74
C TRP A 14 -2.43 -6.18 -16.39
N PRO A 15 -1.43 -5.55 -15.74
CA PRO A 15 -0.86 -4.29 -16.22
C PRO A 15 -0.31 -4.29 -17.65
N PRO A 16 0.31 -5.37 -18.17
CA PRO A 16 0.81 -5.38 -19.56
C PRO A 16 -0.28 -5.17 -20.62
N ALA A 17 -1.55 -5.48 -20.32
CA ALA A 17 -2.68 -5.29 -21.26
C ALA A 17 -2.97 -3.82 -21.54
N ILE A 18 -2.42 -2.88 -20.76
CA ILE A 18 -2.53 -1.43 -21.01
C ILE A 18 -2.01 -1.09 -22.42
N VAL A 19 -0.97 -1.77 -22.91
CA VAL A 19 -0.43 -1.58 -24.26
C VAL A 19 -1.44 -1.98 -25.33
N SER A 20 -2.07 -3.16 -25.18
CA SER A 20 -3.11 -3.63 -26.10
C SER A 20 -4.34 -2.71 -26.10
N VAL A 21 -4.76 -2.21 -24.93
CA VAL A 21 -5.85 -1.23 -24.85
C VAL A 21 -5.49 0.08 -25.54
N SER A 22 -4.23 0.52 -25.49
CA SER A 22 -3.76 1.69 -26.23
C SER A 22 -3.79 1.46 -27.75
N GLN A 23 -3.40 0.28 -28.22
CA GLN A 23 -3.52 -0.09 -29.64
C GLN A 23 -4.99 -0.08 -30.10
N ILE A 24 -5.92 -0.58 -29.28
CA ILE A 24 -7.36 -0.49 -29.58
C ILE A 24 -7.81 0.97 -29.64
N ALA A 25 -7.36 1.83 -28.71
CA ALA A 25 -7.67 3.25 -28.74
C ALA A 25 -7.13 3.94 -30.00
N ALA A 26 -5.92 3.58 -30.43
CA ALA A 26 -5.31 4.05 -31.67
C ALA A 26 -6.12 3.63 -32.91
N LEU A 27 -6.57 2.38 -32.99
CA LEU A 27 -7.44 1.90 -34.07
C LEU A 27 -8.76 2.67 -34.10
N ILE A 28 -9.38 2.91 -32.94
CA ILE A 28 -10.61 3.72 -32.85
C ILE A 28 -10.36 5.12 -33.41
N ILE A 29 -9.28 5.78 -33.00
CA ILE A 29 -8.92 7.13 -33.48
C ILE A 29 -8.75 7.14 -35.00
N ARG A 30 -8.13 6.12 -35.59
CA ARG A 30 -7.95 5.98 -37.05
C ARG A 30 -9.23 5.66 -37.82
N SER A 31 -10.16 4.94 -37.22
CA SER A 31 -11.40 4.51 -37.88
C SER A 31 -12.50 5.58 -37.93
N ILE A 32 -12.42 6.62 -37.08
CA ILE A 32 -13.44 7.67 -36.98
C ILE A 32 -13.53 8.56 -38.24
N PRO A 33 -12.42 8.94 -38.90
CA PRO A 33 -12.44 9.75 -40.12
C PRO A 33 -12.96 9.03 -41.38
N ASP A 34 -12.88 7.70 -41.45
CA ASP A 34 -13.17 6.90 -42.67
C ASP A 34 -14.64 6.90 -43.13
N GLY A 35 -15.55 7.57 -42.40
CA GLY A 35 -16.98 7.58 -42.69
C GLY A 35 -17.43 8.46 -43.87
N LYS A 36 -16.53 9.22 -44.53
CA LYS A 36 -16.85 10.04 -45.71
C LYS A 36 -15.68 9.94 -46.70
N GLY A 37 -15.95 9.46 -47.92
CA GLY A 37 -14.95 9.10 -48.95
C GLY A 37 -14.13 10.24 -49.55
N SER A 38 -13.42 11.02 -48.73
CA SER A 38 -12.37 11.96 -49.13
C SER A 38 -11.21 11.86 -48.14
N ASP A 39 -9.96 11.90 -48.61
CA ASP A 39 -8.69 11.89 -47.86
C ASP A 39 -8.83 11.58 -46.36
N SER A 40 -8.69 10.31 -45.98
CA SER A 40 -8.91 9.78 -44.62
C SER A 40 -8.11 10.46 -43.49
N LEU A 41 -7.18 11.35 -43.84
CA LEU A 41 -6.31 12.10 -42.92
C LEU A 41 -6.68 13.59 -42.79
N SER A 42 -7.61 14.11 -43.60
CA SER A 42 -8.08 15.49 -43.55
C SER A 42 -9.24 15.62 -42.56
N LEU A 43 -9.06 16.42 -41.50
CA LEU A 43 -10.02 16.55 -40.42
C LEU A 43 -10.80 17.87 -40.48
N ASP A 44 -12.13 17.79 -40.45
CA ASP A 44 -13.00 18.94 -40.13
C ASP A 44 -12.74 19.44 -38.69
N ALA A 45 -12.89 20.74 -38.44
CA ALA A 45 -12.59 21.38 -37.16
C ALA A 45 -13.32 20.74 -35.97
N ARG A 46 -14.59 20.33 -36.15
CA ARG A 46 -15.37 19.63 -35.12
C ARG A 46 -14.81 18.24 -34.82
N MET A 47 -14.35 17.53 -35.85
CA MET A 47 -13.77 16.20 -35.71
C MET A 47 -12.40 16.28 -35.05
N HIS A 48 -11.57 17.22 -35.49
CA HIS A 48 -10.27 17.50 -34.90
C HIS A 48 -10.37 17.79 -33.40
N HIS A 49 -11.29 18.66 -32.97
CA HIS A 49 -11.51 18.93 -31.55
C HIS A 49 -11.92 17.69 -30.76
N ARG A 50 -12.83 16.86 -31.30
CA ARG A 50 -13.26 15.61 -30.65
C ARG A 50 -12.12 14.60 -30.51
N LEU A 51 -11.33 14.44 -31.57
CA LEU A 51 -10.17 13.54 -31.56
C LEU A 51 -9.10 14.03 -30.58
N CYS A 52 -8.79 15.32 -30.55
CA CYS A 52 -7.87 15.90 -29.56
C CYS A 52 -8.35 15.65 -28.13
N LYS A 53 -9.64 15.88 -27.85
CA LYS A 53 -10.23 15.61 -26.52
C LYS A 53 -10.12 14.14 -26.13
N PHE A 54 -10.48 13.23 -27.02
CA PHE A 54 -10.39 11.77 -26.78
C PHE A 54 -8.95 11.31 -26.59
N HIS A 55 -8.03 11.82 -27.42
CA HIS A 55 -6.60 11.54 -27.34
C HIS A 55 -6.01 12.01 -26.01
N ASN A 56 -6.25 13.27 -25.64
CA ASN A 56 -5.76 13.86 -24.39
C ASN A 56 -6.35 13.19 -23.14
N GLN A 57 -7.62 12.77 -23.20
CA GLN A 57 -8.22 12.00 -22.13
C GLN A 57 -7.58 10.61 -21.99
N THR A 58 -7.31 9.94 -23.11
CA THR A 58 -6.69 8.60 -23.10
C THR A 58 -5.25 8.65 -22.60
N LEU A 59 -4.44 9.63 -23.04
CA LEU A 59 -3.07 9.84 -22.54
C LEU A 59 -3.02 10.02 -21.02
N ARG A 60 -3.93 10.84 -20.46
CA ARG A 60 -4.06 11.02 -19.01
C ARG A 60 -4.44 9.74 -18.27
N LEU A 61 -5.34 8.93 -18.85
CA LEU A 61 -5.72 7.64 -18.26
C LEU A 61 -4.58 6.62 -18.30
N LEU A 62 -3.71 6.67 -19.31
CA LEU A 62 -2.52 5.81 -19.41
C LEU A 62 -1.43 6.17 -18.40
N ALA A 63 -1.41 7.40 -17.87
CA ALA A 63 -0.46 7.79 -16.83
C ALA A 63 -0.77 7.22 -15.44
N LEU A 64 -2.00 6.74 -15.22
CA LEU A 64 -2.41 6.24 -13.92
C LEU A 64 -1.67 4.94 -13.55
N PRO A 65 -1.13 4.82 -12.32
CA PRO A 65 -0.40 3.63 -11.90
C PRO A 65 -1.30 2.41 -11.71
N ALA A 66 -0.77 1.23 -12.03
CA ALA A 66 -1.40 -0.06 -11.74
C ALA A 66 -1.50 -0.32 -10.22
N SER A 67 -2.38 -1.23 -9.78
CA SER A 67 -2.39 -1.68 -8.37
C SER A 67 -1.29 -2.68 -8.09
N ILE A 68 -0.95 -3.52 -9.06
CA ILE A 68 0.10 -4.53 -8.97
C ILE A 68 1.44 -3.91 -9.41
N ASN A 69 2.44 -3.96 -8.53
CA ASN A 69 3.82 -3.49 -8.79
C ASN A 69 3.87 -2.17 -9.58
N PRO A 70 3.39 -1.05 -9.02
CA PRO A 70 3.05 0.13 -9.82
C PRO A 70 4.26 0.79 -10.49
N LEU A 71 5.44 0.79 -9.85
CA LEU A 71 6.68 1.28 -10.44
C LEU A 71 7.14 0.42 -11.61
N LYS A 72 7.20 -0.92 -11.44
CA LYS A 72 7.61 -1.86 -12.50
C LYS A 72 6.69 -1.76 -13.72
N SER A 73 5.39 -1.54 -13.49
CA SER A 73 4.39 -1.43 -14.55
C SER A 73 4.53 -0.16 -15.42
N MET A 74 5.33 0.84 -15.02
CA MET A 74 5.49 2.10 -15.77
C MET A 74 6.11 1.92 -17.16
N SER A 75 6.89 0.86 -17.38
CA SER A 75 7.39 0.52 -18.72
C SER A 75 6.25 0.29 -19.71
N HIS A 76 5.19 -0.42 -19.29
CA HIS A 76 3.99 -0.65 -20.07
C HIS A 76 3.20 0.65 -20.28
N ASN A 77 3.08 1.49 -19.25
CA ASN A 77 2.41 2.80 -19.37
C ASN A 77 3.11 3.69 -20.39
N TRP A 78 4.44 3.74 -20.37
CA TRP A 78 5.25 4.49 -21.33
C TRP A 78 5.09 3.95 -22.76
N GLN A 79 5.18 2.63 -22.94
CA GLN A 79 4.99 2.00 -24.24
C GLN A 79 3.58 2.27 -24.79
N ALA A 80 2.57 2.27 -23.93
CA ALA A 80 1.21 2.60 -24.30
C ALA A 80 1.05 4.08 -24.70
N GLN A 81 1.70 5.02 -24.01
CA GLN A 81 1.68 6.44 -24.39
C GLN A 81 2.39 6.71 -25.72
N LYS A 82 3.52 6.05 -25.99
CA LYS A 82 4.23 6.16 -27.27
C LYS A 82 3.34 5.87 -28.47
N VAL A 83 2.54 4.80 -28.40
CA VAL A 83 1.60 4.42 -29.48
C VAL A 83 0.67 5.58 -29.84
N LEU A 84 0.17 6.33 -28.84
CA LEU A 84 -0.66 7.49 -29.10
C LEU A 84 0.17 8.68 -29.61
N ILE A 85 1.30 8.99 -28.98
CA ILE A 85 2.15 10.13 -29.36
C ILE A 85 2.60 10.05 -30.83
N GLU A 86 2.95 8.85 -31.31
CA GLU A 86 3.34 8.60 -32.71
C GLU A 86 2.24 8.94 -33.73
N MET A 87 0.97 9.00 -33.29
CA MET A 87 -0.16 9.33 -34.16
C MET A 87 -0.40 10.82 -34.32
N ILE A 88 0.19 11.67 -33.48
CA ILE A 88 -0.12 13.11 -33.45
C ILE A 88 0.11 13.78 -34.80
N GLY A 89 1.22 13.43 -35.47
CA GLY A 89 1.61 14.00 -36.77
C GLY A 89 1.01 13.29 -37.99
N GLN A 90 0.16 12.28 -37.81
CA GLN A 90 -0.42 11.53 -38.92
C GLN A 90 -1.66 12.24 -39.53
N PHE A 91 -2.28 13.15 -38.78
CA PHE A 91 -3.50 13.86 -39.18
C PHE A 91 -3.19 15.27 -39.72
N ASN A 92 -4.05 15.77 -40.60
CA ASN A 92 -4.00 17.14 -41.10
C ASN A 92 -5.32 17.87 -40.78
N PRO A 93 -5.34 18.88 -39.87
CA PRO A 93 -4.23 19.37 -39.05
C PRO A 93 -3.79 18.37 -37.96
N PRO A 94 -2.54 18.46 -37.47
CA PRO A 94 -2.01 17.57 -36.44
C PRO A 94 -2.79 17.70 -35.13
N LEU A 95 -2.85 16.62 -34.35
CA LEU A 95 -3.54 16.63 -33.06
C LEU A 95 -2.81 17.54 -32.06
N THR A 96 -3.57 18.30 -31.26
CA THR A 96 -2.99 19.21 -30.27
C THR A 96 -3.06 18.63 -28.86
N LEU A 97 -1.92 18.63 -28.16
CA LEU A 97 -1.83 18.18 -26.77
C LEU A 97 -2.20 19.32 -25.80
N ASP A 98 -3.00 18.99 -24.78
CA ASP A 98 -3.26 19.88 -23.65
C ASP A 98 -2.12 19.80 -22.59
N GLN A 99 -2.04 20.79 -21.70
CA GLN A 99 -1.07 20.78 -20.59
C GLN A 99 -1.17 19.49 -19.74
N GLY A 100 -2.39 18.95 -19.58
CA GLY A 100 -2.64 17.71 -18.85
C GLY A 100 -2.01 16.48 -19.50
N SER A 101 -1.95 16.42 -20.83
CA SER A 101 -1.26 15.37 -21.59
C SER A 101 0.25 15.45 -21.45
N TYR A 102 0.84 16.64 -21.52
CA TYR A 102 2.28 16.82 -21.25
C TYR A 102 2.64 16.38 -19.83
N ARG A 103 1.85 16.80 -18.84
CA ARG A 103 1.99 16.35 -17.44
C ARG A 103 1.88 14.83 -17.31
N ALA A 104 0.91 14.21 -17.99
CA ALA A 104 0.74 12.77 -18.00
C ALA A 104 1.97 12.02 -18.55
N VAL A 105 2.66 12.59 -19.54
CA VAL A 105 3.92 12.05 -20.06
C VAL A 105 5.04 12.20 -19.04
N ALA A 106 5.23 13.42 -18.50
CA ALA A 106 6.24 13.68 -17.48
C ALA A 106 6.06 12.79 -16.23
N GLN A 107 4.82 12.55 -15.81
CA GLN A 107 4.48 11.68 -14.67
C GLN A 107 4.91 10.23 -14.88
N VAL A 108 4.69 9.68 -16.08
CA VAL A 108 5.13 8.31 -16.42
C VAL A 108 6.65 8.24 -16.49
N LEU A 109 7.30 9.25 -17.06
CA LEU A 109 8.76 9.31 -17.14
C LEU A 109 9.41 9.43 -15.76
N ALA A 110 8.83 10.22 -14.84
CA ALA A 110 9.31 10.38 -13.47
C ALA A 110 9.18 9.09 -12.63
N ALA A 111 8.24 8.22 -12.98
CA ALA A 111 8.06 6.92 -12.33
C ALA A 111 8.73 5.75 -13.09
N SER A 112 9.34 6.01 -14.24
CA SER A 112 10.04 5.01 -15.06
C SER A 112 11.47 4.79 -14.57
N GLN A 113 12.03 3.62 -14.87
CA GLN A 113 13.45 3.38 -14.64
C GLN A 113 14.29 4.29 -15.55
N LYS A 114 15.48 4.70 -15.08
CA LYS A 114 16.44 5.45 -15.89
C LYS A 114 16.78 4.67 -17.16
N SER A 115 16.88 5.40 -18.27
CA SER A 115 17.49 4.88 -19.49
C SER A 115 18.99 4.73 -19.30
N GLU A 116 19.65 3.93 -20.14
CA GLU A 116 21.11 3.78 -20.11
C GLU A 116 21.86 5.12 -20.16
N ARG A 117 21.31 6.08 -20.93
CA ARG A 117 21.82 7.46 -21.01
C ARG A 117 21.71 8.19 -19.68
N GLU A 118 20.54 8.13 -19.04
CA GLU A 118 20.29 8.76 -17.73
C GLU A 118 21.13 8.10 -16.63
N THR A 119 21.32 6.78 -16.69
CA THR A 119 22.19 6.03 -15.78
C THR A 119 23.65 6.47 -15.90
N LYS A 120 24.17 6.64 -17.12
CA LYS A 120 25.52 7.17 -17.34
C LYS A 120 25.68 8.57 -16.72
N VAL A 121 24.74 9.48 -17.01
CA VAL A 121 24.75 10.85 -16.46
C VAL A 121 24.65 10.85 -14.94
N ALA A 122 23.84 9.97 -14.34
CA ALA A 122 23.73 9.86 -12.88
C ALA A 122 25.05 9.48 -12.22
N ASN A 123 25.87 8.65 -12.89
CA ASN A 123 27.19 8.22 -12.41
C ASN A 123 28.28 9.30 -12.59
N LEU A 124 28.07 10.28 -13.47
CA LEU A 124 29.00 11.40 -13.71
C LEU A 124 28.87 12.54 -12.68
N ARG A 125 27.97 12.45 -11.71
CA ARG A 125 27.68 13.55 -10.76
C ARG A 125 28.59 13.55 -9.53
N THR A 126 29.07 14.73 -9.12
CA THR A 126 29.86 14.97 -7.90
C THR A 126 29.17 14.41 -6.65
N ARG A 127 29.96 14.11 -5.62
CA ARG A 127 29.45 13.80 -4.27
C ARG A 127 29.09 15.04 -3.44
N SER A 128 29.58 16.21 -3.83
CA SER A 128 29.20 17.48 -3.20
C SER A 128 27.79 17.91 -3.60
N TRP A 129 27.13 18.70 -2.75
CA TRP A 129 25.88 19.38 -3.07
C TRP A 129 26.13 20.83 -3.51
N PRO A 130 25.55 21.30 -4.62
CA PRO A 130 24.75 20.56 -5.59
C PRO A 130 25.56 19.52 -6.40
N PRO A 131 24.92 18.45 -6.89
CA PRO A 131 25.54 17.35 -7.64
C PRO A 131 25.88 17.75 -9.09
N TRP A 132 26.84 18.66 -9.25
CA TRP A 132 27.35 19.08 -10.54
C TRP A 132 28.00 17.94 -11.30
N ARG A 133 28.06 18.09 -12.62
CA ARG A 133 28.69 17.11 -13.51
C ARG A 133 30.22 17.16 -13.38
N ILE A 134 30.87 16.00 -13.37
CA ILE A 134 32.31 15.83 -13.56
C ILE A 134 32.54 15.05 -14.86
N ASP A 135 33.41 15.58 -15.72
CA ASP A 135 33.86 14.85 -16.90
C ASP A 135 34.88 13.78 -16.49
N GLN A 136 34.59 12.51 -16.78
CA GLN A 136 35.50 11.41 -16.48
C GLN A 136 36.51 11.18 -17.61
N HIS A 137 36.07 11.31 -18.87
CA HIS A 137 36.89 11.12 -20.05
C HIS A 137 36.67 12.20 -21.13
N GLY A 138 37.56 12.29 -22.12
CA GLY A 138 37.48 13.30 -23.18
C GLY A 138 36.24 13.22 -24.07
N ILE A 139 35.58 12.05 -24.13
CA ILE A 139 34.29 11.87 -24.81
C ILE A 139 33.16 12.56 -24.02
N ASP A 140 33.24 12.55 -22.68
CA ASP A 140 32.28 13.26 -21.86
C ASP A 140 32.43 14.76 -22.07
N ALA A 141 33.65 15.30 -22.03
CA ALA A 141 33.91 16.74 -22.18
C ALA A 141 33.33 17.39 -23.46
N GLN A 142 33.07 16.60 -24.52
CA GLN A 142 32.47 17.09 -25.77
C GLN A 142 30.93 17.14 -25.76
N ARG A 143 30.29 16.60 -24.71
CA ARG A 143 28.83 16.45 -24.62
C ARG A 143 28.16 17.72 -24.11
N SER A 144 27.14 18.18 -24.82
CA SER A 144 26.41 19.40 -24.46
C SER A 144 25.60 19.24 -23.16
N PRO A 145 25.40 20.30 -22.36
CA PRO A 145 24.57 20.23 -21.15
C PRO A 145 23.11 19.85 -21.42
N GLU A 146 22.58 20.23 -22.59
CA GLU A 146 21.22 19.87 -23.02
C GLU A 146 21.09 18.36 -23.26
N GLU A 147 22.18 17.70 -23.65
CA GLU A 147 22.20 16.25 -23.81
C GLU A 147 22.20 15.47 -22.50
N ASP A 148 22.42 16.13 -21.36
CA ASP A 148 22.41 15.48 -20.05
C ASP A 148 21.07 15.63 -19.32
N LEU A 149 20.13 16.37 -19.92
CA LEU A 149 18.79 16.51 -19.38
C LEU A 149 18.08 15.16 -19.35
N SER A 150 17.41 14.88 -18.23
CA SER A 150 16.57 13.69 -18.11
C SER A 150 15.34 13.80 -19.00
N ARG A 151 14.74 12.67 -19.33
CA ARG A 151 13.52 12.64 -20.16
C ARG A 151 12.37 13.44 -19.54
N VAL A 152 12.32 13.49 -18.21
CA VAL A 152 11.31 14.27 -17.47
C VAL A 152 11.54 15.77 -17.66
N VAL A 153 12.78 16.24 -17.51
CA VAL A 153 13.13 17.65 -17.70
C VAL A 153 12.92 18.07 -19.15
N SER A 154 13.31 17.23 -20.12
CA SER A 154 13.03 17.48 -21.55
C SER A 154 11.52 17.55 -21.85
N ALA A 155 10.70 16.72 -21.21
CA ALA A 155 9.25 16.80 -21.35
C ALA A 155 8.69 18.11 -20.77
N GLY A 156 9.24 18.59 -19.66
CA GLY A 156 8.91 19.91 -19.09
C GLY A 156 9.29 21.06 -20.02
N ILE A 157 10.47 21.04 -20.63
CA ILE A 157 10.90 22.05 -21.61
C ILE A 157 9.92 22.09 -22.80
N ARG A 158 9.55 20.93 -23.36
CA ARG A 158 8.55 20.84 -24.44
C ARG A 158 7.18 21.39 -24.06
N THR A 159 6.82 21.31 -22.78
CA THR A 159 5.57 21.89 -22.27
C THR A 159 5.61 23.41 -22.36
N LYS A 160 6.75 24.02 -22.03
CA LYS A 160 6.98 25.48 -22.16
C LYS A 160 7.05 25.93 -23.62
N GLU A 161 7.74 25.16 -24.47
CA GLU A 161 7.81 25.43 -25.92
C GLU A 161 6.43 25.42 -26.58
N ALA A 162 5.50 24.61 -26.05
CA ALA A 162 4.10 24.59 -26.47
C ALA A 162 3.26 25.77 -25.92
N GLY A 163 3.86 26.67 -25.12
CA GLY A 163 3.23 27.87 -24.58
C GLY A 163 2.53 27.69 -23.22
N TYR A 164 2.71 26.56 -22.55
CA TYR A 164 2.11 26.32 -21.23
C TYR A 164 3.06 26.72 -20.08
N THR A 165 2.49 27.26 -19.00
CA THR A 165 3.24 27.65 -17.79
C THR A 165 3.40 26.48 -16.81
N ASP A 166 4.48 26.47 -16.04
CA ASP A 166 4.69 25.45 -15.02
C ASP A 166 3.71 25.61 -13.85
N ASN A 167 3.08 24.52 -13.44
CA ASN A 167 2.41 24.41 -12.14
C ASN A 167 3.37 23.79 -11.12
N VAL A 168 3.05 23.85 -9.82
CA VAL A 168 3.78 23.17 -8.73
C VAL A 168 4.04 21.70 -9.07
N ASP A 169 3.04 20.99 -9.61
CA ASP A 169 3.20 19.58 -10.01
C ASP A 169 4.28 19.39 -11.09
N ASP A 170 4.39 20.35 -12.01
CA ASP A 170 5.38 20.32 -13.09
C ASP A 170 6.79 20.62 -12.53
N LEU A 171 6.88 21.54 -11.56
CA LEU A 171 8.11 21.85 -10.83
C LEU A 171 8.58 20.67 -9.95
N VAL A 172 7.67 19.99 -9.25
CA VAL A 172 7.96 18.78 -8.47
C VAL A 172 8.51 17.68 -9.38
N MET A 173 7.91 17.46 -10.55
CA MET A 173 8.42 16.51 -11.53
C MET A 173 9.80 16.91 -12.06
N ARG A 174 10.05 18.20 -12.26
CA ARG A 174 11.36 18.73 -12.69
C ARG A 174 12.44 18.43 -11.65
N ILE A 175 12.17 18.70 -10.37
CA ILE A 175 13.08 18.40 -9.25
C ILE A 175 13.38 16.91 -9.15
N LEU A 176 12.35 16.06 -9.22
CA LEU A 176 12.52 14.60 -9.23
C LEU A 176 13.20 14.12 -10.52
N GLY A 177 13.05 14.87 -11.61
CA GLY A 177 13.74 14.67 -12.88
C GLY A 177 15.21 15.06 -12.84
N GLY A 178 15.69 15.67 -11.77
CA GLY A 178 17.10 15.97 -11.56
C GLY A 178 17.52 17.42 -11.83
N GLN A 179 16.57 18.37 -11.84
CA GLN A 179 16.85 19.80 -11.93
C GLN A 179 15.84 20.64 -11.14
N ASP A 180 16.32 21.54 -10.28
CA ASP A 180 15.49 22.54 -9.58
C ASP A 180 15.03 23.65 -10.54
N PRO A 181 13.89 24.34 -10.32
CA PRO A 181 13.50 25.57 -11.03
C PRO A 181 14.63 26.56 -11.33
N ASP A 182 15.58 26.73 -10.42
CA ASP A 182 16.73 27.65 -10.57
C ASP A 182 17.83 27.11 -11.51
N GLY A 183 17.66 25.91 -12.06
CA GLY A 183 18.63 25.24 -12.92
C GLY A 183 19.65 24.38 -12.16
N THR A 184 19.70 24.50 -10.83
CA THR A 184 20.56 23.69 -9.95
C THR A 184 20.27 22.19 -10.14
N PRO A 185 21.28 21.34 -10.38
CA PRO A 185 21.07 19.91 -10.52
C PRO A 185 20.63 19.29 -9.19
N THR A 186 19.72 18.33 -9.24
CA THR A 186 19.25 17.52 -8.09
C THR A 186 19.37 16.04 -8.45
N ILE A 187 19.31 15.10 -7.50
CA ILE A 187 19.33 13.67 -7.86
C ILE A 187 18.03 13.27 -8.55
N GLN A 188 18.15 12.63 -9.73
CA GLN A 188 16.98 12.12 -10.44
C GLN A 188 16.38 10.94 -9.66
N THR A 189 15.27 11.18 -8.98
CA THR A 189 14.62 10.19 -8.09
C THR A 189 13.33 9.68 -8.70
N ARG A 190 13.26 8.35 -8.87
CA ARG A 190 12.09 7.65 -9.40
C ARG A 190 10.96 7.65 -8.37
N LYS A 191 9.82 8.30 -8.66
CA LYS A 191 8.70 8.38 -7.71
C LYS A 191 7.33 8.37 -8.37
N LEU A 192 6.37 7.70 -7.71
CA LEU A 192 4.96 7.72 -8.11
C LEU A 192 4.27 8.98 -7.57
N ILE A 193 4.02 9.92 -8.46
CA ILE A 193 3.25 11.12 -8.14
C ILE A 193 1.77 10.76 -8.25
N LYS A 194 1.09 10.57 -7.10
CA LYS A 194 -0.37 10.40 -7.05
C LYS A 194 -0.97 11.72 -6.57
N ARG A 195 -1.37 12.60 -7.49
CA ARG A 195 -2.22 13.75 -7.16
C ARG A 195 -3.49 13.70 -8.00
N ARG A 196 -4.64 13.85 -7.36
CA ARG A 196 -5.84 14.34 -8.03
C ARG A 196 -5.66 15.85 -8.05
N SER A 197 -5.46 16.44 -9.22
CA SER A 197 -5.38 17.90 -9.36
C SER A 197 -6.59 18.50 -8.65
N GLN A 198 -6.36 19.18 -7.53
CA GLN A 198 -7.38 20.09 -7.00
C GLN A 198 -7.34 21.31 -7.92
N PRO A 199 -8.45 21.64 -8.58
CA PRO A 199 -8.57 22.97 -9.16
C PRO A 199 -8.62 23.98 -8.01
N ASP A 200 -7.97 25.12 -8.22
CA ASP A 200 -8.01 26.29 -7.34
C ASP A 200 -7.36 26.13 -5.97
N GLN A 201 -6.05 26.35 -5.93
CA GLN A 201 -5.46 27.08 -4.81
C GLN A 201 -4.69 28.28 -5.37
N ASN A 202 -5.02 29.44 -4.80
CA ASN A 202 -4.52 30.77 -5.08
C ASN A 202 -2.99 30.83 -5.22
N GLU A 203 -2.51 31.95 -5.78
CA GLU A 203 -1.13 32.39 -5.97
C GLU A 203 -0.21 32.24 -4.72
N ILE A 204 0.05 31.02 -4.28
CA ILE A 204 1.15 30.73 -3.37
C ILE A 204 2.40 30.75 -4.23
N LEU A 205 3.38 31.57 -3.84
CA LEU A 205 4.69 31.55 -4.47
C LEU A 205 5.24 30.11 -4.45
N PRO A 206 5.69 29.55 -5.58
CA PRO A 206 6.12 28.14 -5.65
C PRO A 206 7.16 27.75 -4.61
N GLU A 207 8.01 28.69 -4.19
CA GLU A 207 9.05 28.47 -3.17
C GLU A 207 8.51 28.21 -1.76
N SER A 208 7.30 28.64 -1.45
CA SER A 208 6.66 28.40 -0.15
C SER A 208 5.84 27.11 -0.12
N ASP A 209 5.74 26.37 -1.24
CA ASP A 209 4.94 25.15 -1.31
C ASP A 209 5.66 23.96 -0.63
N PRO A 210 5.08 23.36 0.43
CA PRO A 210 5.66 22.21 1.11
C PRO A 210 5.85 20.95 0.22
N ASP A 211 5.05 20.78 -0.84
CA ASP A 211 5.19 19.65 -1.77
C ASP A 211 6.47 19.77 -2.61
N LEU A 212 6.85 20.99 -2.97
CA LEU A 212 8.10 21.28 -3.67
C LEU A 212 9.30 20.91 -2.79
N TRP A 213 9.26 21.29 -1.50
CA TRP A 213 10.30 20.95 -0.54
C TRP A 213 10.34 19.46 -0.19
N ALA A 214 9.21 18.77 -0.16
CA ALA A 214 9.19 17.31 -0.05
C ALA A 214 9.93 16.66 -1.24
N ALA A 215 9.73 17.17 -2.46
CA ALA A 215 10.45 16.71 -3.64
C ALA A 215 11.96 17.02 -3.58
N ARG A 216 12.35 18.18 -3.04
CA ARG A 216 13.77 18.52 -2.79
C ARG A 216 14.41 17.53 -1.82
N ILE A 217 13.74 17.18 -0.73
CA ILE A 217 14.19 16.18 0.24
C ILE A 217 14.32 14.78 -0.40
N ASP A 218 13.36 14.37 -1.23
CA ASP A 218 13.43 13.09 -1.96
C ASP A 218 14.62 13.06 -2.94
N ALA A 219 14.89 14.18 -3.59
CA ALA A 219 15.92 14.36 -4.61
C ALA A 219 17.33 14.66 -4.05
N THR A 220 17.55 14.46 -2.74
CA THR A 220 18.90 14.48 -2.15
C THR A 220 19.56 13.10 -2.22
N ARG A 221 20.89 13.07 -2.11
CA ARG A 221 21.67 11.84 -2.14
C ARG A 221 21.89 11.27 -0.74
N ASP A 222 22.06 12.14 0.25
CA ASP A 222 22.31 11.75 1.63
C ASP A 222 21.33 12.38 2.63
N ILE A 223 21.48 11.96 3.88
CA ILE A 223 20.63 12.32 5.00
C ILE A 223 20.90 13.74 5.54
N GLN A 224 22.12 14.25 5.40
CA GLN A 224 22.50 15.60 5.84
C GLN A 224 21.95 16.64 4.87
N GLU A 225 22.07 16.39 3.57
CA GLU A 225 21.44 17.19 2.51
C GLU A 225 19.91 17.22 2.70
N ALA A 226 19.30 16.05 2.95
CA ALA A 226 17.85 15.93 3.19
C ALA A 226 17.42 16.78 4.39
N TRP A 227 18.13 16.67 5.51
CA TRP A 227 17.84 17.45 6.71
C TRP A 227 18.12 18.94 6.54
N GLY A 228 19.16 19.30 5.80
CA GLY A 228 19.45 20.68 5.40
C GLY A 228 18.28 21.29 4.63
N ALA A 229 17.75 20.58 3.63
CA ALA A 229 16.58 21.02 2.88
C ALA A 229 15.34 21.19 3.78
N PHE A 230 15.11 20.26 4.70
CA PHE A 230 14.01 20.34 5.67
C PHE A 230 14.11 21.60 6.55
N LYS A 231 15.29 21.87 7.12
CA LYS A 231 15.51 23.05 7.97
C LYS A 231 15.47 24.36 7.18
N ASN A 232 15.98 24.38 5.95
CA ASN A 232 15.94 25.58 5.11
C ASN A 232 14.51 26.05 4.87
N PHE A 233 13.57 25.11 4.70
CA PHE A 233 12.15 25.45 4.60
C PHE A 233 11.61 26.09 5.89
N GLU A 234 11.93 25.51 7.05
CA GLU A 234 11.53 26.09 8.35
C GLU A 234 12.14 27.48 8.57
N LEU A 235 13.41 27.68 8.17
CA LEU A 235 14.11 28.97 8.27
C LEU A 235 13.48 30.05 7.37
N GLN A 236 12.89 29.66 6.25
CA GLN A 236 12.13 30.55 5.38
C GLN A 236 10.71 30.86 5.92
N GLY A 237 10.39 30.39 7.13
CA GLY A 237 9.08 30.58 7.76
C GLY A 237 8.01 29.59 7.28
N GLY A 238 8.40 28.54 6.55
CA GLY A 238 7.49 27.49 6.09
C GLY A 238 7.09 26.52 7.21
N HIS A 239 5.86 26.03 7.16
CA HIS A 239 5.38 24.97 8.05
C HIS A 239 5.45 23.60 7.38
N ALA A 240 6.28 22.71 7.93
CA ALA A 240 6.54 21.40 7.34
C ALA A 240 5.24 20.60 7.12
N SER A 241 5.07 20.00 5.95
CA SER A 241 3.87 19.20 5.64
C SER A 241 4.05 17.71 6.01
N PRO A 242 2.95 16.93 6.14
CA PRO A 242 3.05 15.48 6.31
C PRO A 242 3.87 14.77 5.23
N ARG A 243 3.95 15.33 4.01
CA ARG A 243 4.74 14.79 2.91
C ARG A 243 6.24 15.04 3.10
N MET A 244 6.63 16.19 3.64
CA MET A 244 8.02 16.47 4.01
C MET A 244 8.49 15.52 5.12
N TYR A 245 7.66 15.32 6.15
CA TYR A 245 7.93 14.32 7.19
C TYR A 245 8.06 12.92 6.61
N LEU A 246 7.15 12.50 5.73
CA LEU A 246 7.26 11.19 5.06
C LEU A 246 8.56 11.04 4.27
N ALA A 247 8.95 12.05 3.48
CA ALA A 247 10.20 12.02 2.73
C ALA A 247 11.42 11.91 3.66
N MET A 248 11.41 12.64 4.79
CA MET A 248 12.48 12.59 5.78
C MET A 248 12.51 11.24 6.52
N PHE A 249 11.37 10.71 6.98
CA PHE A 249 11.29 9.39 7.60
C PHE A 249 11.76 8.27 6.66
N GLU A 250 11.41 8.35 5.36
CA GLU A 250 11.94 7.42 4.36
C GLU A 250 13.48 7.48 4.34
N LYS A 251 14.07 8.68 4.24
CA LYS A 251 15.54 8.85 4.26
C LYS A 251 16.18 8.31 5.54
N LEU A 252 15.60 8.57 6.72
CA LEU A 252 16.10 8.04 8.00
C LEU A 252 16.11 6.50 8.02
N ASN A 253 14.99 5.88 7.67
CA ASN A 253 14.84 4.44 7.70
C ASN A 253 15.80 3.72 6.73
N TYR A 254 15.97 4.24 5.51
CA TYR A 254 16.91 3.64 4.56
C TYR A 254 18.38 3.88 4.94
N ASN A 255 18.70 4.98 5.63
CA ASN A 255 20.02 5.18 6.21
C ASN A 255 20.31 4.17 7.33
N GLU A 256 19.34 3.87 8.20
CA GLU A 256 19.46 2.80 9.20
C GLU A 256 19.59 1.42 8.57
N ALA A 257 18.79 1.11 7.55
CA ALA A 257 18.84 -0.16 6.83
C ALA A 257 20.22 -0.40 6.18
N ARG A 258 20.87 0.66 5.66
CA ARG A 258 22.24 0.59 5.13
C ARG A 258 23.24 0.08 6.16
N PHE A 259 23.11 0.43 7.44
CA PHE A 259 24.02 -0.10 8.47
C PHE A 259 23.77 -1.59 8.77
N ARG A 260 22.58 -2.11 8.46
CA ARG A 260 22.20 -3.51 8.67
C ARG A 260 22.59 -4.41 7.48
N GLU A 261 22.51 -3.88 6.26
CA GLU A 261 22.86 -4.61 5.04
C GLU A 261 24.38 -4.62 4.80
N LYS A 262 24.98 -5.81 4.77
CA LYS A 262 26.43 -5.98 4.51
C LYS A 262 26.84 -5.73 3.05
N ASN A 263 25.90 -5.78 2.11
CA ASN A 263 26.16 -5.59 0.69
C ASN A 263 25.49 -4.30 0.20
N PRO A 264 26.24 -3.29 -0.27
CA PRO A 264 25.65 -2.12 -0.90
C PRO A 264 24.89 -2.55 -2.17
N SER A 265 23.68 -2.04 -2.34
CA SER A 265 22.91 -2.25 -3.57
C SER A 265 23.63 -1.59 -4.75
N ASP A 266 23.86 -2.35 -5.83
CA ASP A 266 24.40 -1.86 -7.13
C ASP A 266 23.38 -0.99 -7.91
N ALA A 267 22.27 -0.58 -7.29
CA ALA A 267 21.27 0.25 -7.94
C ALA A 267 21.83 1.63 -8.30
N THR A 268 21.51 2.11 -9.50
CA THR A 268 21.85 3.47 -9.94
C THR A 268 21.22 4.50 -9.00
N PRO A 269 21.94 5.56 -8.59
CA PRO A 269 21.41 6.59 -7.71
C PRO A 269 20.04 7.14 -8.17
N GLY A 270 19.09 7.15 -7.24
CA GLY A 270 17.70 7.59 -7.38
C GLY A 270 16.75 6.58 -8.05
N ASP A 271 17.18 5.39 -8.48
CA ASP A 271 16.26 4.34 -8.95
C ASP A 271 15.72 3.46 -7.81
N GLY A 272 16.49 3.35 -6.72
CA GLY A 272 16.07 2.75 -5.47
C GLY A 272 15.74 3.79 -4.41
N LYS A 273 15.83 3.36 -3.16
CA LYS A 273 15.65 4.20 -1.97
C LYS A 273 16.94 4.31 -1.15
N GLU A 274 18.07 4.11 -1.80
CA GLU A 274 19.38 4.16 -1.18
C GLU A 274 19.71 5.55 -0.62
N VAL A 275 20.52 5.56 0.43
CA VAL A 275 21.03 6.78 1.08
C VAL A 275 22.54 6.62 1.22
N LEU A 276 23.31 7.48 0.56
CA LEU A 276 24.77 7.39 0.57
C LEU A 276 25.37 7.97 1.86
N MET A 277 26.62 7.60 2.16
CA MET A 277 27.33 8.19 3.29
C MET A 277 27.61 9.66 2.98
N PRO A 278 27.35 10.58 3.92
CA PRO A 278 27.69 11.99 3.73
C PRO A 278 29.18 12.15 3.40
N SER A 279 29.50 12.99 2.41
CA SER A 279 30.90 13.35 2.13
C SER A 279 31.41 14.23 3.27
N ASN A 280 32.48 13.79 3.94
CA ASN A 280 33.05 14.49 5.09
C ASN A 280 34.22 15.41 4.72
N ASP A 281 34.51 15.56 3.43
CA ASP A 281 35.88 15.88 3.00
C ASP A 281 36.36 17.30 3.35
N ASN A 282 35.50 18.22 3.82
CA ASN A 282 35.91 19.58 4.19
C ASN A 282 35.12 20.25 5.35
N MET A 283 34.38 19.51 6.20
CA MET A 283 33.49 20.12 7.21
C MET A 283 34.02 20.08 8.65
N SER A 284 33.98 21.23 9.33
CA SER A 284 34.33 21.33 10.75
C SER A 284 33.36 20.50 11.63
N ILE A 285 33.86 20.01 12.78
CA ILE A 285 33.07 19.19 13.73
C ILE A 285 31.82 19.93 14.21
N SER A 286 31.93 21.25 14.39
CA SER A 286 30.83 22.12 14.83
C SER A 286 29.74 22.26 13.76
N TYR A 287 30.14 22.43 12.49
CA TYR A 287 29.20 22.45 11.36
C TYR A 287 28.52 21.08 11.19
N ARG A 288 29.26 19.98 11.39
CA ARG A 288 28.68 18.62 11.40
C ARG A 288 27.59 18.44 12.46
N ARG A 289 27.80 18.93 13.69
CA ARG A 289 26.78 18.83 14.77
C ARG A 289 25.52 19.64 14.50
N GLY A 290 25.65 20.81 13.87
CA GLY A 290 24.48 21.63 13.50
C GLY A 290 23.65 21.03 12.36
N VAL A 291 24.24 20.19 11.52
CA VAL A 291 23.60 19.54 10.35
C VAL A 291 23.27 18.07 10.62
N SER A 292 23.54 17.56 11.83
CA SER A 292 23.14 16.20 12.20
C SER A 292 21.63 16.01 12.09
N PRO A 293 21.17 14.98 11.36
CA PRO A 293 19.75 14.65 11.27
C PRO A 293 19.24 14.09 12.62
N PRO A 294 17.97 14.31 12.95
CA PRO A 294 17.35 13.69 14.12
C PRO A 294 17.19 12.18 13.94
N THR A 295 17.01 11.47 15.04
CA THR A 295 16.55 10.07 15.00
C THR A 295 15.09 10.00 14.50
N ILE A 296 14.63 8.80 14.12
CA ILE A 296 13.21 8.59 13.75
C ILE A 296 12.29 9.05 14.89
N ASP A 297 12.70 8.78 16.12
CA ASP A 297 11.95 9.12 17.33
C ASP A 297 11.89 10.62 17.56
N GLU A 298 13.04 11.29 17.52
CA GLU A 298 13.12 12.75 17.69
C GLU A 298 12.33 13.49 16.61
N LEU A 299 12.36 13.00 15.37
CA LEU A 299 11.59 13.58 14.27
C LEU A 299 10.09 13.37 14.47
N TYR A 300 9.69 12.22 15.00
CA TYR A 300 8.31 11.93 15.34
C TYR A 300 7.80 12.85 16.45
N ASP A 301 8.55 13.00 17.53
CA ASP A 301 8.19 13.90 18.63
C ASP A 301 8.08 15.34 18.13
N LYS A 302 9.04 15.78 17.29
CA LYS A 302 8.97 17.10 16.62
C LYS A 302 7.70 17.26 15.77
N MET A 303 7.30 16.24 15.03
CA MET A 303 6.08 16.27 14.21
C MET A 303 4.82 16.44 15.05
N ILE A 304 4.71 15.68 16.15
CA ILE A 304 3.57 15.75 17.06
C ILE A 304 3.51 17.09 17.79
N ILE A 305 4.65 17.60 18.27
CA ILE A 305 4.76 18.94 18.91
C ILE A 305 4.33 20.04 17.93
N SER A 306 4.65 19.89 16.64
CA SER A 306 4.23 20.81 15.59
C SER A 306 2.74 20.72 15.23
N GLY A 307 1.97 19.88 15.94
CA GLY A 307 0.53 19.70 15.74
C GLY A 307 0.16 18.81 14.54
N ILE A 308 1.13 18.15 13.92
CA ILE A 308 0.91 17.36 12.71
C ILE A 308 0.67 15.91 13.09
N ARG A 309 -0.55 15.40 12.81
CA ARG A 309 -0.90 14.00 13.07
C ARG A 309 -0.60 13.12 11.85
N PRO A 310 -0.01 11.93 12.04
CA PRO A 310 0.26 11.02 10.94
C PRO A 310 -1.05 10.50 10.35
N SER A 311 -1.19 10.57 9.02
CA SER A 311 -2.36 10.10 8.29
C SER A 311 -1.99 9.46 6.95
N GLY A 312 -2.90 8.66 6.40
CA GLY A 312 -2.74 8.02 5.08
C GLY A 312 -1.43 7.23 4.96
N ARG A 313 -0.61 7.56 3.94
CA ARG A 313 0.67 6.87 3.68
C ARG A 313 1.69 7.05 4.80
N LEU A 314 1.74 8.22 5.43
CA LEU A 314 2.68 8.49 6.51
C LEU A 314 2.40 7.57 7.70
N LEU A 315 1.13 7.43 8.07
CA LEU A 315 0.70 6.48 9.11
C LEU A 315 1.06 5.04 8.74
N THR A 316 0.75 4.59 7.52
CA THR A 316 1.09 3.23 7.06
C THR A 316 2.60 2.98 7.08
N PHE A 317 3.39 3.98 6.70
CA PHE A 317 4.84 3.90 6.67
C PHE A 317 5.43 3.81 8.09
N LEU A 318 5.03 4.71 8.99
CA LEU A 318 5.44 4.67 10.39
C LEU A 318 5.07 3.33 11.03
N TYR A 319 3.86 2.83 10.79
CA TYR A 319 3.45 1.51 11.25
C TYR A 319 4.38 0.39 10.74
N HIS A 320 4.76 0.39 9.46
CA HIS A 320 5.65 -0.62 8.87
C HIS A 320 7.09 -0.58 9.40
N ILE A 321 7.60 0.61 9.77
CA ILE A 321 8.90 0.72 10.46
C ILE A 321 8.75 0.22 11.89
N LEU A 322 7.59 0.50 12.48
CA LEU A 322 7.24 0.12 13.83
C LEU A 322 6.75 -1.36 13.93
N GLU A 323 6.94 -2.16 12.90
CA GLU A 323 6.65 -3.59 12.95
C GLU A 323 7.92 -4.37 13.29
N PRO A 324 7.91 -5.28 14.28
CA PRO A 324 9.07 -6.12 14.56
C PRO A 324 9.45 -6.92 13.31
N ARG A 325 10.68 -6.70 12.81
CA ARG A 325 11.23 -7.46 11.69
C ARG A 325 12.16 -8.54 12.24
N ASP A 326 11.77 -9.80 12.03
CA ASP A 326 12.35 -11.02 12.61
C ASP A 326 13.82 -11.36 12.23
N HIS A 327 14.71 -10.41 11.93
CA HIS A 327 16.04 -10.76 11.41
C HIS A 327 17.17 -10.72 12.44
N THR A 328 17.00 -10.03 13.57
CA THR A 328 18.07 -9.89 14.57
C THR A 328 17.47 -9.69 15.96
N GLY A 329 16.91 -10.76 16.54
CA GLY A 329 16.91 -11.09 17.98
C GLY A 329 16.56 -10.07 19.07
N GLU A 330 16.27 -8.81 18.77
CA GLU A 330 15.91 -7.78 19.74
C GLU A 330 14.58 -7.15 19.30
N PRO A 331 13.45 -7.54 19.91
CA PRO A 331 12.25 -6.76 19.83
C PRO A 331 12.57 -5.39 20.46
N ILE A 332 12.49 -4.34 19.65
CA ILE A 332 12.48 -2.97 20.14
C ILE A 332 11.14 -2.85 20.90
N LEU A 333 11.20 -3.03 22.22
CA LEU A 333 10.07 -3.05 23.14
C LEU A 333 9.21 -1.77 23.04
N ASN A 334 9.79 -0.68 22.53
CA ASN A 334 9.14 0.63 22.34
C ASN A 334 8.19 0.71 21.13
N THR A 335 8.19 -0.29 20.26
CA THR A 335 7.63 -0.15 18.92
C THR A 335 6.13 -0.44 18.85
N LEU A 336 5.66 -1.47 19.57
CA LEU A 336 4.23 -1.73 19.76
C LEU A 336 3.57 -0.65 20.62
N HIS A 337 4.25 -0.24 21.69
CA HIS A 337 3.78 0.82 22.58
C HIS A 337 3.56 2.12 21.79
N ARG A 338 4.56 2.56 21.01
CA ARG A 338 4.42 3.74 20.14
C ARG A 338 3.37 3.56 19.05
N SER A 339 3.22 2.37 18.47
CA SER A 339 2.17 2.13 17.47
C SER A 339 0.78 2.37 18.06
N ILE A 340 0.57 1.93 19.31
CA ILE A 340 -0.69 2.14 20.05
C ILE A 340 -0.87 3.62 20.42
N GLU A 341 0.17 4.26 20.94
CA GLU A 341 0.14 5.71 21.24
C GLU A 341 -0.17 6.53 19.99
N LEU A 342 0.43 6.19 18.87
CA LEU A 342 0.26 6.87 17.59
C LEU A 342 -1.17 6.69 17.04
N LEU A 343 -1.74 5.49 17.15
CA LEU A 343 -3.15 5.24 16.79
C LEU A 343 -4.11 6.04 17.70
N LYS A 344 -3.85 6.06 19.00
CA LYS A 344 -4.64 6.84 19.98
C LYS A 344 -4.54 8.35 19.74
N ALA A 345 -3.33 8.88 19.57
CA ALA A 345 -3.07 10.30 19.35
C ALA A 345 -3.60 10.78 17.99
N SER A 346 -3.50 9.94 16.95
CA SER A 346 -4.02 10.28 15.63
C SER A 346 -5.55 10.28 15.55
N GLN A 347 -6.24 9.54 16.43
CA GLN A 347 -7.69 9.27 16.35
C GLN A 347 -8.10 8.79 14.95
N THR A 348 -7.24 8.01 14.30
CA THR A 348 -7.41 7.64 12.90
C THR A 348 -8.60 6.72 12.68
N ARG A 349 -9.46 7.08 11.71
CA ARG A 349 -10.56 6.23 11.22
C ARG A 349 -10.13 5.27 10.10
N PHE A 350 -8.82 5.20 9.82
CA PHE A 350 -8.29 4.36 8.76
C PHE A 350 -8.11 2.90 9.23
N ARG A 351 -9.11 2.05 8.95
CA ARG A 351 -9.15 0.63 9.36
C ARG A 351 -7.86 -0.17 9.10
N PRO A 352 -7.18 -0.04 7.93
CA PRO A 352 -5.97 -0.83 7.68
C PRO A 352 -4.82 -0.59 8.67
N ALA A 353 -4.72 0.60 9.28
CA ALA A 353 -3.71 0.84 10.31
C ALA A 353 -4.01 0.07 11.61
N TRP A 354 -5.29 -0.01 11.99
CA TRP A 354 -5.74 -0.82 13.13
C TRP A 354 -5.58 -2.32 12.86
N TYR A 355 -5.93 -2.78 11.66
CA TYR A 355 -5.79 -4.20 11.29
C TYR A 355 -4.35 -4.65 11.28
N ALA A 356 -3.43 -3.77 10.90
CA ALA A 356 -2.02 -4.07 11.01
C ALA A 356 -1.62 -4.30 12.48
N LEU A 357 -2.04 -3.41 13.41
CA LEU A 357 -1.80 -3.59 14.85
C LEU A 357 -2.40 -4.91 15.36
N PHE A 358 -3.67 -5.17 15.05
CA PHE A 358 -4.34 -6.41 15.46
C PHE A 358 -3.61 -7.63 14.93
N GLN A 359 -3.13 -7.59 13.69
CA GLN A 359 -2.39 -8.68 13.08
C GLN A 359 -1.03 -8.89 13.75
N ALA A 360 -0.33 -7.82 14.13
CA ALA A 360 0.92 -7.93 14.87
C ALA A 360 0.72 -8.55 16.25
N LEU A 361 -0.32 -8.15 16.99
CA LEU A 361 -0.65 -8.72 18.30
C LEU A 361 -1.15 -10.17 18.22
N ALA A 362 -1.82 -10.54 17.12
CA ALA A 362 -2.28 -11.90 16.85
C ALA A 362 -1.17 -12.86 16.38
N ARG A 363 0.06 -12.39 16.11
CA ARG A 363 1.19 -13.26 15.74
C ARG A 363 1.64 -14.12 16.94
N ARG A 364 2.04 -15.36 16.64
CA ARG A 364 2.54 -16.31 17.65
C ARG A 364 3.92 -15.95 18.22
N SER A 365 4.77 -15.26 17.46
CA SER A 365 6.14 -14.90 17.86
C SER A 365 6.26 -13.54 18.53
N ILE A 366 5.16 -12.82 18.77
CA ILE A 366 5.22 -11.45 19.29
C ILE A 366 5.68 -11.46 20.74
N VAL A 367 6.66 -10.61 21.09
CA VAL A 367 7.11 -10.42 22.46
C VAL A 367 6.59 -9.08 22.94
N ILE A 368 5.72 -9.11 23.94
CA ILE A 368 5.17 -7.90 24.57
C ILE A 368 6.01 -7.51 25.80
N ASP A 369 6.36 -8.50 26.62
CA ASP A 369 7.24 -8.34 27.76
C ASP A 369 8.46 -9.25 27.57
N ARG A 370 9.66 -8.68 27.71
CA ARG A 370 10.92 -9.42 27.55
C ARG A 370 11.06 -10.51 28.60
N ASP A 371 10.54 -10.27 29.80
CA ASP A 371 10.63 -11.22 30.91
C ASP A 371 9.67 -12.41 30.73
N LEU A 372 8.69 -12.27 29.84
CA LEU A 372 7.71 -13.29 29.49
C LEU A 372 7.96 -13.88 28.08
N ALA A 373 9.13 -13.64 27.49
CA ALA A 373 9.44 -14.15 26.15
C ALA A 373 9.39 -15.69 26.12
N GLY A 374 8.49 -16.25 25.31
CA GLY A 374 8.27 -17.70 25.23
C GLY A 374 7.37 -18.27 26.33
N ASP A 375 6.90 -17.45 27.27
CA ASP A 375 5.94 -17.83 28.30
C ASP A 375 4.50 -17.68 27.77
N PRO A 376 3.58 -18.63 27.99
CA PRO A 376 2.18 -18.51 27.59
C PRO A 376 1.48 -17.25 28.14
N ARG A 377 1.94 -16.69 29.26
CA ARG A 377 1.44 -15.43 29.83
C ARG A 377 1.66 -14.23 28.90
N ASN A 378 2.69 -14.25 28.06
CA ASN A 378 2.91 -13.21 27.05
C ASN A 378 1.78 -13.20 26.00
N ASP A 379 1.26 -14.36 25.63
CA ASP A 379 0.17 -14.47 24.67
C ASP A 379 -1.18 -14.01 25.25
N LEU A 380 -1.41 -14.27 26.54
CA LEU A 380 -2.54 -13.71 27.29
C LEU A 380 -2.46 -12.19 27.37
N LEU A 381 -1.27 -11.64 27.59
CA LEU A 381 -1.05 -10.19 27.66
C LEU A 381 -1.21 -9.54 26.26
N ALA A 382 -0.77 -10.19 25.19
CA ALA A 382 -1.02 -9.75 23.82
C ALA A 382 -2.53 -9.68 23.51
N TRP A 383 -3.33 -10.64 24.01
CA TRP A 383 -4.79 -10.60 23.88
C TRP A 383 -5.42 -9.44 24.65
N GLN A 384 -4.97 -9.17 25.88
CA GLN A 384 -5.46 -8.01 26.64
C GLN A 384 -5.22 -6.70 25.89
N MET A 385 -4.03 -6.54 25.29
CA MET A 385 -3.72 -5.37 24.48
C MET A 385 -4.56 -5.28 23.21
N LEU A 386 -4.78 -6.41 22.53
CA LEU A 386 -5.61 -6.47 21.32
C LEU A 386 -7.07 -6.13 21.65
N PHE A 387 -7.62 -6.66 22.73
CA PHE A 387 -8.96 -6.36 23.21
C PHE A 387 -9.12 -4.87 23.57
N ALA A 388 -8.15 -4.29 24.30
CA ALA A 388 -8.16 -2.87 24.60
C ALA A 388 -8.12 -2.00 23.32
N ALA A 389 -7.28 -2.37 22.36
CA ALA A 389 -7.19 -1.69 21.07
C ALA A 389 -8.47 -1.83 20.23
N LEU A 390 -9.17 -2.97 20.32
CA LEU A 390 -10.50 -3.16 19.71
C LEU A 390 -11.53 -2.23 20.36
N GLY A 391 -11.50 -2.07 21.68
CA GLY A 391 -12.35 -1.10 22.38
C GLY A 391 -12.09 0.34 21.91
N ASP A 392 -10.83 0.73 21.72
CA ASP A 392 -10.47 2.04 21.17
C ASP A 392 -10.99 2.22 19.74
N PHE A 393 -10.84 1.20 18.90
CA PHE A 393 -11.35 1.16 17.53
C PHE A 393 -12.87 1.37 17.49
N GLN A 394 -13.61 0.67 18.35
CA GLN A 394 -15.08 0.81 18.44
C GLN A 394 -15.49 2.19 18.98
N ARG A 395 -14.76 2.75 19.96
CA ARG A 395 -15.02 4.12 20.48
C ARG A 395 -14.87 5.21 19.40
N LEU A 396 -14.09 4.96 18.35
CA LEU A 396 -13.98 5.86 17.20
C LEU A 396 -15.13 5.72 16.20
N GLY A 397 -16.10 4.84 16.46
CA GLY A 397 -17.23 4.53 15.58
C GLY A 397 -16.84 3.63 14.39
N LEU A 398 -15.78 2.84 14.54
CA LEU A 398 -15.36 1.88 13.52
C LEU A 398 -15.96 0.51 13.80
N GLU A 399 -16.35 -0.18 12.73
CA GLU A 399 -16.89 -1.53 12.75
C GLU A 399 -15.93 -2.49 12.05
N LEU A 400 -15.87 -3.73 12.53
CA LEU A 400 -15.09 -4.78 11.89
C LEU A 400 -15.76 -5.20 10.59
N ASP A 401 -14.95 -5.38 9.54
CA ASP A 401 -15.34 -6.16 8.37
C ASP A 401 -14.93 -7.63 8.58
N PRO A 402 -15.28 -8.57 7.67
CA PRO A 402 -14.94 -9.98 7.84
C PRO A 402 -13.43 -10.25 8.01
N GLN A 403 -12.57 -9.43 7.39
CA GLN A 403 -11.12 -9.56 7.51
C GLN A 403 -10.66 -9.15 8.91
N GLY A 404 -11.15 -8.01 9.41
CA GLY A 404 -10.88 -7.55 10.78
C GLY A 404 -11.35 -8.59 11.81
N PHE A 405 -12.56 -9.11 11.65
CA PHE A 405 -13.13 -10.16 12.51
C PHE A 405 -12.24 -11.41 12.56
N MET A 406 -11.79 -11.91 11.41
CA MET A 406 -10.89 -13.07 11.36
C MET A 406 -9.57 -12.83 12.11
N ILE A 407 -9.00 -11.62 12.06
CA ILE A 407 -7.79 -11.29 12.81
C ILE A 407 -8.05 -11.35 14.32
N ILE A 408 -9.20 -10.86 14.80
CA ILE A 408 -9.59 -10.96 16.21
C ILE A 408 -9.76 -12.42 16.62
N CYS A 409 -10.40 -13.26 15.79
CA CYS A 409 -10.52 -14.70 16.05
C CYS A 409 -9.16 -15.37 16.21
N HIS A 410 -8.18 -15.08 15.35
CA HIS A 410 -6.83 -15.63 15.49
C HIS A 410 -6.13 -15.15 16.78
N GLY A 411 -6.34 -13.90 17.17
CA GLY A 411 -5.82 -13.36 18.44
C GLY A 411 -6.41 -14.07 19.66
N LEU A 412 -7.72 -14.35 19.65
CA LEU A 412 -8.40 -15.07 20.72
C LEU A 412 -8.03 -16.55 20.74
N GLU A 413 -7.96 -17.21 19.57
CA GLU A 413 -7.50 -18.60 19.46
C GLU A 413 -6.12 -18.77 20.10
N LYS A 414 -5.18 -17.87 19.76
CA LYS A 414 -3.84 -17.83 20.36
C LYS A 414 -3.91 -17.74 21.90
N ALA A 415 -4.74 -16.85 22.42
CA ALA A 415 -4.91 -16.67 23.86
C ALA A 415 -5.53 -17.89 24.54
N LEU A 416 -6.53 -18.51 23.92
CA LEU A 416 -7.17 -19.73 24.42
C LEU A 416 -6.19 -20.90 24.45
N CYS A 417 -5.39 -21.09 23.39
CA CYS A 417 -4.33 -22.10 23.38
C CYS A 417 -3.33 -21.88 24.53
N ALA A 418 -2.84 -20.65 24.70
CA ALA A 418 -1.94 -20.31 25.79
C ALA A 418 -2.57 -20.52 27.18
N SER A 419 -3.89 -20.33 27.31
CA SER A 419 -4.59 -20.46 28.60
C SER A 419 -4.65 -21.88 29.15
N PHE A 420 -4.39 -22.91 28.32
CA PHE A 420 -4.29 -24.30 28.79
C PHE A 420 -2.98 -24.58 29.52
N ASP A 421 -1.94 -23.76 29.29
CA ASP A 421 -0.61 -23.93 29.86
C ASP A 421 -0.33 -23.01 31.07
N VAL A 422 -1.33 -22.23 31.53
CA VAL A 422 -1.21 -21.28 32.65
C VAL A 422 -2.14 -21.67 33.81
N SER A 423 -1.87 -21.17 35.02
CA SER A 423 -2.70 -21.36 36.20
C SER A 423 -4.16 -20.94 35.99
N ALA A 424 -5.09 -21.61 36.68
CA ALA A 424 -6.52 -21.31 36.60
C ALA A 424 -6.85 -19.87 37.06
N ASP A 425 -6.09 -19.35 38.02
CA ASP A 425 -6.25 -17.99 38.54
C ASP A 425 -5.88 -16.94 37.49
N ASP A 426 -4.75 -17.12 36.80
CA ASP A 426 -4.32 -16.22 35.72
C ASP A 426 -5.29 -16.26 34.53
N ARG A 427 -5.75 -17.45 34.16
CA ARG A 427 -6.78 -17.64 33.12
C ARG A 427 -8.05 -16.88 33.48
N SER A 428 -8.56 -17.08 34.69
CA SER A 428 -9.77 -16.40 35.18
C SER A 428 -9.62 -14.89 35.21
N ALA A 429 -8.46 -14.39 35.68
CA ALA A 429 -8.18 -12.96 35.75
C ALA A 429 -8.19 -12.28 34.36
N VAL A 430 -7.67 -12.95 33.32
CA VAL A 430 -7.63 -12.42 31.96
C VAL A 430 -9.03 -12.40 31.35
N PHE A 431 -9.75 -13.52 31.36
CA PHE A 431 -11.06 -13.61 30.69
C PHE A 431 -12.20 -12.93 31.44
N THR A 432 -12.04 -12.63 32.74
CA THR A 432 -12.95 -11.74 33.47
C THR A 432 -12.84 -10.29 32.96
N LYS A 433 -11.64 -9.84 32.61
CA LYS A 433 -11.39 -8.49 32.08
C LYS A 433 -11.69 -8.39 30.59
N CYS A 434 -11.38 -9.45 29.84
CA CYS A 434 -11.51 -9.51 28.39
C CYS A 434 -12.35 -10.74 28.01
N PRO A 435 -13.70 -10.64 28.06
CA PRO A 435 -14.58 -11.78 27.80
C PRO A 435 -14.40 -12.34 26.39
N ALA A 436 -14.34 -13.68 26.30
CA ALA A 436 -14.27 -14.37 25.03
C ALA A 436 -15.55 -14.22 24.19
N THR A 437 -16.67 -13.79 24.80
CA THR A 437 -17.95 -13.48 24.12
C THR A 437 -17.84 -12.30 23.15
N VAL A 438 -16.75 -11.55 23.14
CA VAL A 438 -16.56 -10.45 22.18
C VAL A 438 -16.67 -10.92 20.72
N VAL A 439 -16.18 -12.12 20.40
CA VAL A 439 -16.29 -12.64 19.02
C VAL A 439 -17.71 -13.03 18.67
N THR A 440 -18.54 -13.45 19.64
CA THR A 440 -19.96 -13.74 19.38
C THR A 440 -20.71 -12.46 19.05
N ASP A 441 -20.46 -11.39 19.80
CA ASP A 441 -21.08 -10.08 19.58
C ASP A 441 -20.66 -9.48 18.23
N GLU A 442 -19.37 -9.58 17.87
CA GLU A 442 -18.88 -9.09 16.59
C GLU A 442 -19.39 -9.93 15.41
N PHE A 443 -19.54 -11.25 15.57
CA PHE A 443 -20.12 -12.10 14.54
C PHE A 443 -21.57 -11.71 14.23
N VAL A 444 -22.37 -11.42 15.26
CA VAL A 444 -23.75 -10.94 15.09
C VAL A 444 -23.79 -9.63 14.29
N LYS A 445 -22.88 -8.69 14.56
CA LYS A 445 -22.80 -7.41 13.82
C LYS A 445 -22.48 -7.61 12.34
N ILE A 446 -21.53 -8.50 12.01
CA ILE A 446 -21.12 -8.70 10.61
C ILE A 446 -22.08 -9.58 9.80
N SER A 447 -22.92 -10.37 10.48
CA SER A 447 -23.88 -11.30 9.87
C SER A 447 -25.26 -10.68 9.61
N VAL A 448 -25.43 -9.37 9.87
CA VAL A 448 -26.69 -8.64 9.64
C VAL A 448 -27.06 -8.64 8.15
N THR A 449 -28.33 -8.94 7.87
CA THR A 449 -28.93 -8.94 6.54
C THR A 449 -29.45 -7.55 6.14
N SER A 450 -29.44 -7.28 4.84
CA SER A 450 -29.98 -6.04 4.28
C SER A 450 -31.52 -6.05 4.34
N ASN A 451 -32.16 -5.27 5.23
CA ASN A 451 -33.63 -5.15 5.34
C ASN A 451 -34.32 -4.47 4.13
N ILE A 452 -33.65 -4.34 2.99
CA ILE A 452 -34.16 -3.65 1.80
C ILE A 452 -34.57 -4.72 0.80
N ASN A 453 -35.88 -4.92 0.62
CA ASN A 453 -36.49 -5.78 -0.40
C ASN A 453 -36.25 -5.25 -1.82
N SER A 454 -34.99 -5.19 -2.25
CA SER A 454 -34.60 -4.79 -3.60
C SER A 454 -33.93 -5.97 -4.29
N THR A 455 -34.40 -6.29 -5.50
CA THR A 455 -33.89 -7.38 -6.36
C THR A 455 -32.43 -7.18 -6.83
N HIS A 456 -31.76 -6.13 -6.37
CA HIS A 456 -30.41 -5.75 -6.77
C HIS A 456 -29.46 -5.45 -5.60
N THR A 457 -29.87 -5.67 -4.34
CA THR A 457 -29.01 -5.51 -3.17
C THR A 457 -28.56 -6.86 -2.63
N PRO A 458 -27.28 -7.03 -2.24
CA PRO A 458 -26.81 -8.28 -1.65
C PRO A 458 -27.52 -8.56 -0.31
N ASP A 459 -27.94 -9.81 -0.11
CA ASP A 459 -28.68 -10.27 1.08
C ASP A 459 -27.88 -10.07 2.37
N LEU A 460 -26.55 -10.22 2.30
CA LEU A 460 -25.62 -9.93 3.40
C LEU A 460 -24.92 -8.59 3.17
N LEU A 461 -24.84 -7.76 4.22
CA LEU A 461 -24.10 -6.49 4.20
C LEU A 461 -22.58 -6.71 4.02
N HIS A 462 -22.08 -7.87 4.44
CA HIS A 462 -20.68 -8.26 4.32
C HIS A 462 -20.50 -9.63 3.66
N SER A 463 -19.45 -9.76 2.85
CA SER A 463 -19.09 -11.02 2.17
C SER A 463 -18.34 -11.97 3.11
N ILE A 464 -19.07 -12.76 3.90
CA ILE A 464 -18.48 -13.74 4.82
C ILE A 464 -18.11 -15.03 4.06
N ALA A 465 -16.83 -15.18 3.71
CA ALA A 465 -16.27 -16.40 3.13
C ALA A 465 -15.92 -17.49 4.18
N GLY A 466 -15.70 -18.72 3.70
CA GLY A 466 -15.37 -19.89 4.52
C GLY A 466 -14.15 -19.71 5.44
N VAL A 467 -13.16 -18.90 5.07
CA VAL A 467 -12.01 -18.60 5.95
C VAL A 467 -12.40 -17.90 7.25
N HIS A 468 -13.38 -16.99 7.19
CA HIS A 468 -13.81 -16.24 8.37
C HIS A 468 -14.65 -17.14 9.29
N LEU A 469 -15.53 -17.96 8.71
CA LEU A 469 -16.31 -18.97 9.43
C LEU A 469 -15.41 -20.02 10.08
N HIS A 470 -14.37 -20.45 9.37
CA HIS A 470 -13.41 -21.42 9.88
C HIS A 470 -12.67 -20.88 11.11
N ALA A 471 -12.17 -19.65 11.05
CA ALA A 471 -11.52 -19.01 12.19
C ALA A 471 -12.47 -18.89 13.39
N TYR A 472 -13.74 -18.55 13.16
CA TYR A 472 -14.73 -18.43 14.23
C TYR A 472 -15.11 -19.77 14.87
N VAL A 473 -15.37 -20.80 14.08
CA VAL A 473 -15.68 -22.17 14.57
C VAL A 473 -14.55 -22.70 15.43
N ARG A 474 -13.28 -22.41 15.09
CA ARG A 474 -12.13 -22.84 15.91
C ARG A 474 -12.14 -22.20 17.29
N VAL A 475 -12.46 -20.92 17.37
CA VAL A 475 -12.58 -20.22 18.66
C VAL A 475 -13.73 -20.79 19.49
N LEU A 476 -14.91 -21.00 18.88
CA LEU A 476 -16.06 -21.60 19.57
C LEU A 476 -15.75 -23.01 20.08
N GLY A 477 -15.06 -23.82 19.27
CA GLY A 477 -14.61 -25.16 19.65
C GLY A 477 -13.65 -25.16 20.83
N LEU A 478 -12.65 -24.25 20.84
CA LEU A 478 -11.73 -24.08 21.97
C LEU A 478 -12.40 -23.56 23.24
N MET A 479 -13.53 -22.85 23.11
CA MET A 479 -14.36 -22.39 24.22
C MET A 479 -15.38 -23.44 24.67
N GLU A 480 -15.46 -24.59 23.99
CA GLU A 480 -16.50 -25.61 24.19
C GLU A 480 -17.94 -25.06 24.01
N ASP A 481 -18.10 -23.98 23.23
CA ASP A 481 -19.40 -23.41 22.89
C ASP A 481 -20.04 -24.15 21.71
N TYR A 482 -20.45 -25.39 21.97
CA TYR A 482 -21.08 -26.26 20.99
C TYR A 482 -22.41 -25.70 20.46
N MET A 483 -23.16 -24.99 21.31
CA MET A 483 -24.40 -24.30 20.91
C MET A 483 -24.12 -23.17 19.93
N GLY A 484 -23.02 -22.43 20.13
CA GLY A 484 -22.51 -21.45 19.18
C GLY A 484 -22.18 -22.08 17.83
N ILE A 485 -21.51 -23.24 17.82
CA ILE A 485 -21.20 -23.98 16.57
C ILE A 485 -22.50 -24.34 15.82
N ILE A 486 -23.50 -24.89 16.52
CA ILE A 486 -24.80 -25.21 15.92
C ILE A 486 -25.50 -23.95 15.40
N SER A 487 -25.41 -22.84 16.10
CA SER A 487 -26.00 -21.56 15.68
C SER A 487 -25.36 -21.04 14.38
N VAL A 488 -24.03 -21.15 14.24
CA VAL A 488 -23.32 -20.83 13.00
C VAL A 488 -23.75 -21.75 11.87
N LEU A 489 -23.87 -23.05 12.15
CA LEU A 489 -24.29 -24.02 11.13
C LEU A 489 -25.72 -23.77 10.63
N LYS A 490 -26.66 -23.44 11.53
CA LYS A 490 -28.02 -23.01 11.17
C LYS A 490 -28.01 -21.72 10.35
N TRP A 491 -27.17 -20.74 10.73
CA TRP A 491 -26.99 -19.52 9.95
C TRP A 491 -26.46 -19.82 8.53
N MET A 492 -25.48 -20.72 8.40
CA MET A 492 -24.96 -21.15 7.10
C MET A 492 -26.03 -21.82 6.25
N GLN A 493 -26.94 -22.60 6.85
CA GLN A 493 -28.05 -23.26 6.16
C GLN A 493 -29.03 -22.24 5.58
N VAL A 494 -29.37 -21.21 6.34
CA VAL A 494 -30.23 -20.10 5.89
C VAL A 494 -29.60 -19.34 4.72
N HIS A 495 -28.28 -19.18 4.71
CA HIS A 495 -27.54 -18.39 3.71
C HIS A 495 -26.76 -19.22 2.68
N GLN A 496 -27.14 -20.49 2.48
CA GLN A 496 -26.41 -21.45 1.64
C GLN A 496 -26.16 -20.95 0.20
N ASP A 497 -27.15 -20.34 -0.45
CA ASP A 497 -27.05 -19.92 -1.85
C ASP A 497 -26.01 -18.80 -2.02
N VAL A 498 -25.96 -17.88 -1.06
CA VAL A 498 -25.00 -16.77 -1.05
C VAL A 498 -23.58 -17.31 -0.79
N LEU A 499 -23.43 -18.24 0.14
CA LEU A 499 -22.14 -18.87 0.46
C LEU A 499 -21.60 -19.66 -0.74
N ASP A 500 -22.45 -20.40 -1.46
CA ASP A 500 -22.06 -21.16 -2.65
C ASP A 500 -21.63 -20.24 -3.80
N GLN A 501 -22.34 -19.14 -4.02
CA GLN A 501 -21.94 -18.13 -5.00
C GLN A 501 -20.55 -17.54 -4.68
N LEU A 502 -20.30 -17.17 -3.41
CA LEU A 502 -19.01 -16.65 -2.97
C LEU A 502 -17.91 -17.70 -3.08
N ALA A 503 -18.20 -18.95 -2.72
CA ALA A 503 -17.25 -20.06 -2.80
C ALA A 503 -16.84 -20.36 -4.24
N ASN A 504 -17.77 -20.25 -5.20
CA ASN A 504 -17.50 -20.46 -6.63
C ASN A 504 -16.68 -19.35 -7.29
N GLN A 505 -16.72 -18.13 -6.74
CA GLN A 505 -15.92 -17.00 -7.23
C GLN A 505 -14.43 -17.09 -6.82
N SER A 506 -14.11 -17.91 -5.81
CA SER A 506 -12.76 -18.05 -5.27
C SER A 506 -12.13 -19.40 -5.64
N ARG A 507 -10.88 -19.41 -6.11
CA ARG A 507 -10.16 -20.64 -6.52
C ARG A 507 -10.11 -21.72 -5.43
N SER A 508 -10.19 -21.34 -4.16
CA SER A 508 -10.19 -22.24 -3.00
C SER A 508 -11.46 -22.16 -2.15
N GLY A 509 -12.51 -21.47 -2.59
CA GLY A 509 -13.70 -21.19 -1.77
C GLY A 509 -14.40 -22.47 -1.29
N GLN A 510 -14.67 -23.41 -2.21
CA GLN A 510 -15.28 -24.70 -1.88
C GLN A 510 -14.45 -25.52 -0.88
N LYS A 511 -13.12 -25.47 -1.00
CA LYS A 511 -12.22 -26.13 -0.04
C LYS A 511 -12.28 -25.48 1.34
N GLN A 512 -12.44 -24.16 1.41
CA GLN A 512 -12.55 -23.42 2.67
C GLN A 512 -13.88 -23.73 3.37
N ILE A 513 -14.99 -23.81 2.64
CA ILE A 513 -16.28 -24.24 3.20
C ILE A 513 -16.18 -25.68 3.74
N ARG A 514 -15.56 -26.60 2.99
CA ARG A 514 -15.31 -27.97 3.49
C ARG A 514 -14.47 -27.98 4.77
N GLN A 515 -13.47 -27.10 4.89
CA GLN A 515 -12.67 -26.96 6.11
C GLN A 515 -13.49 -26.48 7.32
N VAL A 516 -14.53 -25.67 7.12
CA VAL A 516 -15.45 -25.29 8.20
C VAL A 516 -16.13 -26.53 8.77
N PHE A 517 -16.73 -27.37 7.93
CA PHE A 517 -17.41 -28.59 8.37
C PHE A 517 -16.44 -29.58 9.02
N ILE A 518 -15.24 -29.75 8.46
CA ILE A 518 -14.22 -30.62 9.08
C ILE A 518 -13.85 -30.12 10.48
N ALA A 519 -13.71 -28.81 10.67
CA ALA A 519 -13.46 -28.24 11.99
C ALA A 519 -14.66 -28.44 12.94
N MET A 520 -15.90 -28.22 12.47
CA MET A 520 -17.09 -28.49 13.28
C MET A 520 -17.14 -29.95 13.73
N ARG A 521 -16.90 -30.90 12.83
CA ARG A 521 -16.81 -32.32 13.18
C ARG A 521 -15.73 -32.56 14.23
N ALA A 522 -14.53 -32.03 14.03
CA ALA A 522 -13.41 -32.22 14.97
C ALA A 522 -13.75 -31.79 16.41
N PHE A 523 -14.57 -30.75 16.59
CA PHE A 523 -14.98 -30.27 17.92
C PHE A 523 -16.24 -30.92 18.46
N LEU A 524 -17.15 -31.38 17.59
CA LEU A 524 -18.42 -32.00 17.98
C LEU A 524 -18.34 -33.52 18.11
N ASP A 525 -17.25 -34.15 17.68
CA ASP A 525 -17.04 -35.59 17.74
C ASP A 525 -17.31 -36.12 19.16
N ASN A 526 -18.18 -37.13 19.27
CA ASN A 526 -18.63 -37.74 20.54
C ASN A 526 -19.44 -36.81 21.47
N THR A 527 -19.95 -35.69 20.96
CA THR A 527 -20.87 -34.82 21.70
C THR A 527 -22.33 -35.10 21.33
N ILE A 528 -23.28 -34.67 22.17
CA ILE A 528 -24.72 -34.78 21.89
C ILE A 528 -25.17 -33.96 20.66
N TYR A 529 -24.35 -33.00 20.23
CA TYR A 529 -24.65 -32.08 19.13
C TYR A 529 -24.22 -32.63 17.77
N GLU A 530 -23.42 -33.70 17.73
CA GLU A 530 -22.92 -34.28 16.47
C GLU A 530 -24.05 -34.71 15.55
N ALA A 531 -25.06 -35.41 16.09
CA ALA A 531 -26.19 -35.90 15.32
C ALA A 531 -27.03 -34.76 14.70
N GLU A 532 -27.23 -33.66 15.45
CA GLU A 532 -27.91 -32.47 14.94
C GLU A 532 -27.09 -31.79 13.83
N ALA A 533 -25.79 -31.61 14.06
CA ALA A 533 -24.88 -31.02 13.07
C ALA A 533 -24.83 -31.83 11.77
N GLN A 534 -24.72 -33.16 11.88
CA GLN A 534 -24.75 -34.08 10.75
C GLN A 534 -26.05 -33.94 9.96
N SER A 535 -27.20 -33.94 10.65
CA SER A 535 -28.51 -33.79 10.00
C SER A 535 -28.63 -32.47 9.23
N ILE A 536 -28.13 -31.36 9.78
CA ILE A 536 -28.16 -30.06 9.09
C ILE A 536 -27.26 -30.08 7.86
N VAL A 537 -26.04 -30.61 7.95
CA VAL A 537 -25.12 -30.64 6.79
C VAL A 537 -25.64 -31.54 5.69
N GLU A 538 -26.21 -32.70 6.03
CA GLU A 538 -26.78 -33.64 5.06
C GLU A 538 -28.06 -33.12 4.40
N SER A 539 -28.77 -32.18 5.03
CA SER A 539 -29.94 -31.54 4.44
C SER A 539 -29.62 -30.67 3.21
N VAL A 540 -28.36 -30.25 3.05
CA VAL A 540 -27.89 -29.37 1.96
C VAL A 540 -27.05 -30.15 0.96
N GLN A 541 -27.58 -30.36 -0.25
CA GLN A 541 -26.93 -31.18 -1.27
C GLN A 541 -25.56 -30.65 -1.73
N THR A 542 -25.35 -29.32 -1.71
CA THR A 542 -24.13 -28.69 -2.21
C THR A 542 -22.91 -28.86 -1.29
N TRP A 543 -23.11 -29.28 -0.04
CA TRP A 543 -22.05 -29.34 0.98
C TRP A 543 -21.28 -30.67 1.05
N ALA A 544 -21.59 -31.61 0.15
CA ALA A 544 -20.92 -32.90 0.03
C ALA A 544 -20.95 -33.77 1.32
N GLY A 545 -22.00 -33.63 2.13
CA GLY A 545 -22.29 -34.46 3.30
C GLY A 545 -21.36 -34.24 4.50
N TRP A 546 -21.63 -34.93 5.61
CA TRP A 546 -20.83 -34.82 6.84
C TRP A 546 -19.38 -35.32 6.62
N PRO A 547 -18.35 -34.63 7.15
CA PRO A 547 -16.96 -35.01 6.90
C PRO A 547 -16.60 -36.40 7.38
N HIS A 548 -15.67 -37.08 6.70
CA HIS A 548 -15.17 -38.38 7.14
C HIS A 548 -14.15 -38.25 8.29
N GLU A 549 -14.00 -39.33 9.07
CA GLU A 549 -13.00 -39.41 10.16
C GLU A 549 -11.58 -39.17 9.65
N THR A 550 -11.24 -39.68 8.46
CA THR A 550 -9.92 -39.48 7.82
C THR A 550 -9.62 -38.03 7.47
N GLU A 551 -10.63 -37.25 7.06
CA GLU A 551 -10.48 -35.81 6.82
C GLU A 551 -10.22 -35.04 8.12
N THR A 552 -10.90 -35.46 9.19
CA THR A 552 -10.80 -34.89 10.54
C THR A 552 -9.43 -35.15 11.14
N GLN A 553 -8.94 -36.39 11.08
CA GLN A 553 -7.61 -36.77 11.56
C GLN A 553 -6.50 -35.98 10.86
N LYS A 554 -6.57 -35.88 9.53
CA LYS A 554 -5.62 -35.09 8.74
C LYS A 554 -5.67 -33.60 9.07
N TYR A 555 -6.86 -33.08 9.37
CA TYR A 555 -7.04 -31.70 9.79
C TYR A 555 -6.38 -31.43 11.15
N LEU A 556 -6.58 -32.32 12.13
CA LEU A 556 -5.96 -32.24 13.45
C LEU A 556 -4.43 -32.30 13.35
N GLU A 557 -3.87 -33.21 12.54
CA GLU A 557 -2.41 -33.32 12.32
C GLU A 557 -1.79 -32.04 11.75
N LEU A 558 -2.48 -31.37 10.82
CA LEU A 558 -2.01 -30.13 10.16
C LEU A 558 -2.16 -28.87 11.03
N GLN A 559 -2.90 -28.95 12.12
CA GLN A 559 -3.19 -27.82 13.02
C GLN A 559 -2.58 -27.98 14.41
N LEU A 560 -2.31 -29.22 14.87
CA LEU A 560 -1.75 -29.54 16.19
C LEU A 560 -0.24 -29.84 16.20
N THR A 561 0.44 -29.90 15.04
CA THR A 561 1.91 -30.03 14.99
C THR A 561 2.60 -28.67 15.11
N PRO A 562 3.42 -28.40 16.16
CA PRO A 562 4.00 -27.07 16.40
C PRO A 562 5.14 -26.64 15.46
N THR A 563 5.58 -27.46 14.49
CA THR A 563 6.90 -27.28 13.85
C THR A 563 6.92 -27.05 12.33
N ALA A 564 5.79 -26.98 11.62
CA ALA A 564 5.82 -27.01 10.14
C ALA A 564 5.26 -25.78 9.39
N LYS A 565 5.04 -24.63 10.04
CA LYS A 565 4.50 -23.42 9.36
C LYS A 565 5.29 -22.13 9.61
N GLY A 566 6.60 -22.23 9.85
CA GLY A 566 7.54 -21.11 9.63
C GLY A 566 7.80 -20.81 8.15
N GLU A 567 7.39 -21.70 7.24
CA GLU A 567 7.70 -21.61 5.81
C GLU A 567 6.46 -21.76 4.93
N ARG A 568 5.53 -20.81 4.99
CA ARG A 568 4.68 -20.50 3.82
C ARG A 568 4.48 -18.99 3.71
N GLN A 569 5.50 -18.36 3.15
CA GLN A 569 5.38 -17.08 2.47
C GLN A 569 4.34 -17.20 1.34
N LEU A 570 3.37 -16.28 1.32
CA LEU A 570 2.76 -15.75 0.11
C LEU A 570 2.59 -14.24 0.28
#